data_AF-A0A6M3J1F4-F1
#
_entry.id   AF-A0A6M3J1F4-F1
#
_cell.length_a   1.000
_cell.length_b   1.000
_cell.length_c   1.000
_cell.angle_alpha   90.00
_cell.angle_beta   90.00
_cell.angle_gamma   90.00
#
_symmetry.space_group_name_H-M   'P 1'
#
loop_
_entity.id
_entity.type
_entity.pdbx_description
1 polymer ?
#
loop_
_entity_poly.entity_id
_entity_poly.type
_entity_poly.pdbx_seq_one_letter_code
_entity_poly.pdbx_strand_id
1 'polypeptide(L)' 'MDDVHTKALRKILLKNLLLHLILTQEINQTPFGQITVNVKLKNGVAQIETINIVKNRRKKYYLAKKEEVTT' A
#
# COMPACT_ATOMS: atom_id res chain seq x y z
N MET A 1 -26.69 -11.26 -21.39
CA MET A 1 -25.59 -10.46 -21.96
C MET A 1 -24.94 -9.71 -20.82
N ASP A 2 -23.83 -10.21 -20.28
CA ASP A 2 -23.09 -9.47 -19.24
C ASP A 2 -22.47 -8.23 -19.88
N ASP A 3 -23.05 -7.09 -19.51
CA ASP A 3 -22.80 -5.77 -20.05
C ASP A 3 -21.31 -5.39 -19.99
N VAL A 4 -20.78 -4.90 -21.11
CA VAL A 4 -19.37 -4.55 -21.30
C VAL A 4 -18.91 -3.53 -20.24
N HIS A 5 -19.84 -2.67 -19.81
CA HIS A 5 -19.64 -1.69 -18.76
C HIS A 5 -19.36 -2.33 -17.40
N THR A 6 -20.07 -3.41 -17.04
CA THR A 6 -19.89 -4.13 -15.78
C THR A 6 -18.52 -4.79 -15.69
N LYS A 7 -18.02 -5.34 -16.81
CA LYS A 7 -16.66 -5.93 -16.89
C LYS A 7 -15.57 -4.87 -16.72
N ALA A 8 -15.73 -3.70 -17.35
CA ALA A 8 -14.79 -2.59 -17.22
C ALA A 8 -14.75 -2.06 -15.77
N LEU A 9 -15.91 -1.87 -15.15
CA LEU A 9 -16.02 -1.43 -13.76
C LEU A 9 -15.37 -2.43 -12.80
N ARG A 10 -15.63 -3.73 -12.97
CA ARG A 10 -15.01 -4.79 -12.17
C ARG A 10 -13.48 -4.76 -12.25
N LYS A 11 -12.93 -4.53 -13.45
CA LYS A 11 -11.47 -4.43 -13.65
C LYS A 11 -10.87 -3.23 -12.91
N ILE A 12 -11.57 -2.10 -12.89
CA ILE A 12 -11.14 -0.89 -12.16
C ILE A 12 -11.16 -1.14 -10.65
N LEU A 13 -12.26 -1.70 -10.14
CA LEU A 13 -12.41 -2.03 -8.73
C LEU A 13 -11.33 -2.99 -8.25
N LEU A 14 -11.06 -4.06 -9.01
CA LEU A 14 -10.00 -5.02 -8.67
C LEU A 14 -8.62 -4.37 -8.58
N LYS A 15 -8.29 -3.44 -9.49
CA LYS A 15 -7.01 -2.73 -9.45
C LYS A 15 -6.90 -1.83 -8.22
N ASN A 16 -7.96 -1.11 -7.86
CA ASN A 16 -7.95 -0.25 -6.68
C ASN A 16 -7.89 -1.06 -5.37
N LEU A 17 -8.60 -2.19 -5.31
CA LEU A 17 -8.51 -3.12 -4.17
C LEU A 17 -7.11 -3.70 -4.02
N LEU A 18 -6.46 -4.06 -5.14
CA LEU A 18 -5.09 -4.57 -5.11
C LEU A 18 -4.11 -3.51 -4.59
N LEU A 19 -4.25 -2.24 -5.02
CA LEU A 19 -3.47 -1.14 -4.45
C LEU A 19 -3.70 -1.02 -2.94
N HIS A 20 -4.95 -1.04 -2.48
CA HIS A 20 -5.27 -0.95 -1.05
C HIS A 20 -4.61 -2.09 -0.26
N LEU A 21 -4.69 -3.34 -0.74
CA LEU A 21 -4.07 -4.48 -0.09
C LEU A 21 -2.55 -4.30 0.09
N ILE A 22 -1.87 -3.84 -0.97
CA ILE A 22 -0.44 -3.55 -0.91
C ILE A 22 -0.15 -2.48 0.14
N LEU A 23 -0.88 -1.37 0.14
CA LEU A 23 -0.70 -0.28 1.11
C LEU A 23 -0.88 -0.76 2.55
N THR A 24 -1.93 -1.54 2.81
CA THR A 24 -2.21 -2.08 4.15
C THR A 24 -1.07 -2.97 4.63
N GLN A 25 -0.57 -3.86 3.78
CA GLN A 25 0.57 -4.71 4.11
C GLN A 25 1.80 -3.88 4.46
N GLU A 26 2.08 -2.82 3.70
CA GLU A 26 3.28 -2.01 3.90
C GLU A 26 3.24 -1.13 5.15
N ILE A 27 2.05 -0.60 5.46
CA ILE A 27 1.78 0.13 6.71
C ILE A 27 2.00 -0.79 7.91
N ASN A 28 1.44 -2.00 7.89
CA ASN A 28 1.58 -2.97 8.98
C ASN A 28 3.05 -3.38 9.22
N GLN A 29 3.87 -3.41 8.16
CA GLN A 29 5.30 -3.72 8.25
C GLN A 29 6.18 -2.54 8.64
N THR A 30 5.65 -1.33 8.72
CA THR A 30 6.43 -0.12 9.04
C THR A 30 5.87 0.59 10.27
N PRO A 31 5.83 -0.08 11.44
CA PRO A 31 5.38 0.55 12.67
C PRO A 31 6.32 1.71 13.02
N PHE A 32 5.73 2.87 13.33
CA PHE A 32 6.44 4.10 13.72
C PHE A 32 7.41 4.63 12.65
N GLY A 33 7.04 4.51 11.38
CA GLY A 33 7.75 5.10 10.24
C GLY A 33 6.85 5.96 9.37
N GLN A 34 7.46 6.51 8.32
CA GLN A 34 6.77 7.21 7.25
C GLN A 34 6.90 6.38 5.96
N ILE A 35 5.81 6.28 5.21
CA ILE A 35 5.78 5.62 3.90
C ILE A 35 5.40 6.68 2.87
N THR A 36 6.19 6.77 1.80
CA THR A 36 5.86 7.55 0.61
C THR A 36 5.57 6.59 -0.53
N VAL A 37 4.42 6.76 -1.17
CA VAL A 37 3.96 5.91 -2.27
C VAL A 37 3.83 6.77 -3.51
N ASN A 38 4.57 6.39 -4.55
CA ASN A 38 4.47 7.01 -5.86
C ASN A 38 3.82 6.00 -6.80
N VAL A 39 2.76 6.41 -7.49
CA VAL A 39 2.06 5.56 -8.46
C VAL A 39 1.57 6.41 -9.62
N LYS A 40 1.71 5.91 -10.85
CA LYS A 40 1.16 6.60 -12.02
C LYS A 40 -0.33 6.28 -12.14
N LEU A 41 -1.13 7.31 -12.36
CA LEU A 41 -2.54 7.17 -12.70
C LEU A 41 -2.71 7.19 -14.23
N LYS A 42 -3.56 6.30 -14.75
CA LYS A 42 -4.03 6.35 -16.15
C LYS A 42 -5.55 6.21 -16.13
N ASN A 43 -6.25 7.24 -16.63
CA ASN A 43 -7.72 7.32 -16.62
C ASN A 43 -8.32 7.11 -15.21
N GLY A 44 -7.72 7.71 -14.18
CA GLY A 44 -8.17 7.58 -12.79
C GLY A 44 -7.87 6.23 -12.12
N VAL A 45 -7.16 5.32 -12.81
CA VAL A 45 -6.79 3.99 -12.29
C VAL A 45 -5.29 3.93 -12.01
N ALA A 46 -4.93 3.46 -10.82
CA ALA A 46 -3.55 3.23 -10.44
C ALA A 46 -2.90 2.15 -11.29
N GLN A 47 -1.72 2.46 -11.84
CA GLN A 47 -0.90 1.49 -12.57
C GLN A 47 0.07 0.83 -11.59
N ILE A 48 -0.34 -0.31 -11.05
CA ILE A 48 0.38 -1.02 -9.96
C ILE A 48 1.81 -1.39 -10.37
N GLU A 49 2.05 -1.70 -11.64
CA GLU A 49 3.40 -1.98 -12.19
C GLU A 49 4.38 -0.80 -12.00
N THR A 50 3.87 0.42 -11.81
CA THR A 50 4.67 1.63 -11.61
C THR A 50 4.80 2.04 -10.14
N ILE A 51 4.33 1.20 -9.21
CA ILE A 51 4.33 1.55 -7.80
C ILE A 51 5.77 1.58 -7.27
N ASN A 52 6.11 2.68 -6.60
CA ASN A 52 7.36 2.82 -5.88
C ASN A 52 7.05 3.22 -4.43
N ILE A 53 7.50 2.39 -3.48
CA ILE A 53 7.22 2.54 -2.05
C ILE A 53 8.53 2.79 -1.33
N VAL A 54 8.70 4.01 -0.84
CA VAL A 54 9.85 4.41 -0.03
C VAL A 54 9.45 4.40 1.43
N LYS A 55 10.18 3.63 2.25
CA LYS A 55 9.93 3.48 3.69
C LYS A 55 11.03 4.15 4.48
N ASN A 56 10.67 5.07 5.37
CA ASN A 56 11.58 5.69 6.32
C ASN A 56 11.20 5.26 7.75
N ARG A 57 12.04 4.42 8.36
CA ARG A 57 11.83 3.90 9.72
C ARG A 57 12.58 4.76 10.73
N ARG A 58 11.91 5.23 11.78
CA ARG A 58 12.55 5.99 12.85
C ARG A 58 13.21 5.04 13.86
N LYS A 59 14.55 4.99 13.85
CA LYS A 59 15.36 4.12 14.75
C LYS A 59 15.05 4.30 16.25
N LYS A 60 14.67 5.52 16.69
CA LYS A 60 14.40 5.83 18.10
C LYS A 60 13.34 4.94 18.75
N TYR A 61 12.32 4.51 17.98
CA TYR A 61 11.23 3.68 18.49
C TYR A 61 11.48 2.17 18.35
N TYR A 62 12.51 1.78 17.58
CA TYR A 62 12.90 0.38 17.45
C TYR A 62 13.62 -0.13 18.70
N LEU A 63 14.32 0.75 19.42
CA LEU A 63 15.05 0.42 20.65
C LEU A 63 14.11 0.29 21.86
N ALA A 64 13.12 1.18 22.00
CA ALA A 64 12.16 1.16 23.12
C ALA A 64 11.38 -0.18 23.21
N LYS A 65 11.02 -0.78 22.06
CA LYS A 65 10.29 -2.06 22.03
C LYS A 65 11.16 -3.27 22.37
N LYS A 66 12.48 -3.17 22.24
CA LYS A 66 13.39 -4.27 22.61
C LYS A 66 13.56 -4.37 24.13
N GLU A 67 13.52 -3.24 24.83
CA GLU A 67 13.68 -3.18 26.29
C GLU A 67 12.46 -3.75 27.03
N GLU A 68 11.24 -3.54 26.50
CA GLU A 68 9.99 -4.10 27.06
C GLU A 68 9.87 -5.63 26.99
N VAL A 69 10.70 -6.32 26.19
CA VAL A 69 10.64 -7.78 26.02
C VAL A 69 11.67 -8.50 26.91
N THR A 70 12.57 -7.76 27.56
CA THR A 70 13.65 -8.29 28.41
C THR A 70 13.46 -8.08 29.91
N THR A 71 12.26 -7.69 30.34
CA THR A 71 11.89 -7.55 31.76
C THR A 71 10.67 -8.39 32.06
#